data_AF-A0A317YMG0-F1
#
_entry.id   AF-A0A317YMG0-F1
#
_cell.length_a   1.000
_cell.length_b   1.000
_cell.length_c   1.000
_cell.angle_alpha   90.00
_cell.angle_beta   90.00
_cell.angle_gamma   90.00
#
_symmetry.space_group_name_H-M   'P 1'
#
loop_
_entity.id
_entity.type
_entity.pdbx_description
1 polymer ?
#
loop_
_entity_poly.entity_id
_entity_poly.type
_entity_poly.pdbx_seq_one_letter_code
_entity_poly.pdbx_strand_id
1 'polypeptide(L)'
;MTPGLSLFYGGLVQSKNALNTVMQSMAAIVLVTFVWITVGFTISFGEGNLWFGNWEYTFLNHVGFATQEDISPHIPLALFMLFQMMFCTIAISILSGSIAEKMKFIPY
;
A
#
# COMPACT_ATOMS: atom_id res chain seq x y z
N MET A 1 7.28 6.91 -5.10
CA MET A 1 6.53 8.19 -4.91
C MET A 1 6.36 8.57 -3.43
N THR A 2 6.63 7.65 -2.52
CA THR A 2 6.38 7.67 -1.07
C THR A 2 7.04 8.82 -0.27
N PRO A 3 8.31 9.22 -0.49
CA PRO A 3 8.86 10.40 0.17
C PRO A 3 8.44 11.73 -0.47
N GLY A 4 8.04 11.71 -1.75
CA GLY A 4 7.59 12.91 -2.46
C GLY A 4 6.22 13.39 -1.98
N LEU A 5 5.30 12.46 -1.73
CA LEU A 5 3.97 12.76 -1.22
C LEU A 5 3.99 13.16 0.27
N SER A 6 4.85 12.55 1.10
CA SER A 6 5.01 12.98 2.50
C SER A 6 5.55 14.40 2.60
N LEU A 7 6.48 14.78 1.72
CA LEU A 7 7.00 16.15 1.64
C LEU A 7 5.94 17.12 1.08
N PHE A 8 5.15 16.68 0.10
CA PHE A 8 4.05 17.48 -0.43
C PHE A 8 2.99 17.77 0.64
N TYR A 9 2.52 16.76 1.37
CA TYR A 9 1.57 16.95 2.46
C TYR A 9 2.18 17.65 3.68
N GLY A 10 3.47 17.42 3.98
CA GLY A 10 4.19 18.16 5.03
C GLY A 10 4.36 19.65 4.72
N GLY A 11 4.44 20.03 3.44
CA GLY A 11 4.55 21.42 3.00
C GLY A 11 3.22 22.20 2.95
N LEU A 12 2.08 21.51 2.97
CA LEU A 12 0.74 22.11 3.00
C LEU A 12 0.21 22.35 4.42
N VAL A 13 0.92 21.83 5.42
CA VAL A 13 0.55 21.80 6.84
C VAL A 13 1.31 22.91 7.59
N GLN A 14 0.74 23.40 8.69
CA GLN A 14 1.44 24.41 9.52
C GLN A 14 2.79 23.86 10.01
N SER A 15 3.84 24.68 9.96
CA SER A 15 5.23 24.27 10.30
C SER A 15 5.34 23.58 11.66
N LYS A 16 4.50 23.97 12.63
CA LYS A 16 4.42 23.35 13.96
C LYS A 16 3.96 21.88 13.96
N ASN A 17 3.19 21.48 12.95
CA ASN A 17 2.62 20.13 12.80
C ASN A 17 3.28 19.33 11.66
N ALA A 18 4.09 19.98 10.81
CA ALA A 18 4.72 19.35 9.65
C ALA A 18 5.53 18.09 10.00
N LEU A 19 6.30 18.13 11.09
CA LEU A 19 7.09 16.97 11.54
C LEU A 19 6.19 15.77 11.88
N ASN A 20 5.09 16.00 12.59
CA ASN A 20 4.16 14.95 12.98
C ASN A 20 3.43 14.35 11.77
N THR A 21 3.01 15.19 10.82
CA THR A 21 2.36 14.74 9.57
C THR A 21 3.30 13.91 8.70
N VAL A 22 4.57 14.31 8.59
CA VAL A 22 5.58 13.54 7.84
C VAL A 22 5.81 12.17 8.50
N MET A 23 5.95 12.12 9.83
CA MET A 23 6.12 10.85 10.55
C MET A 23 4.90 9.93 10.42
N GLN A 24 3.68 10.46 10.51
CA GLN A 24 2.45 9.70 10.28
C GLN A 24 2.42 9.09 8.87
N SER A 25 2.68 9.90 7.84
CA SER A 25 2.68 9.40 6.46
C SER A 25 3.70 8.29 6.23
N MET A 26 4.88 8.37 6.85
CA MET A 26 5.90 7.30 6.79
C MET A 26 5.44 6.03 7.52
N ALA A 27 4.82 6.15 8.68
CA ALA A 27 4.28 5.01 9.43
C ALA A 27 3.16 4.30 8.66
N ALA A 28 2.23 5.04 8.05
CA ALA A 28 1.17 4.45 7.23
C ALA A 28 1.72 3.69 6.02
N ILE A 29 2.77 4.19 5.38
CA ILE A 29 3.41 3.49 4.26
C ILE A 29 3.94 2.12 4.70
N VAL A 30 4.61 2.05 5.85
CA VAL A 30 5.14 0.79 6.39
C VAL A 30 4.01 -0.19 6.69
N LEU A 31 2.95 0.28 7.36
CA LEU A 31 1.78 -0.53 7.68
C LEU A 31 1.09 -1.08 6.42
N VAL A 32 0.85 -0.23 5.43
CA VAL A 32 0.23 -0.63 4.15
C VAL A 32 1.08 -1.66 3.44
N THR A 33 2.40 -1.47 3.40
CA THR A 33 3.31 -2.42 2.75
C THR A 33 3.21 -3.78 3.43
N PHE A 34 3.15 -3.81 4.76
CA PHE A 34 3.01 -5.04 5.52
C PHE A 34 1.66 -5.72 5.30
N VAL A 35 0.56 -4.97 5.32
CA VAL A 35 -0.80 -5.48 5.04
C VAL A 35 -0.92 -6.01 3.61
N TRP A 36 -0.32 -5.32 2.65
CA TRP A 36 -0.31 -5.72 1.24
C TRP A 36 0.39 -7.06 1.03
N ILE A 37 1.57 -7.22 1.63
CA ILE A 37 2.38 -8.44 1.55
C ILE A 37 1.72 -9.62 2.26
N THR A 38 1.09 -9.38 3.41
CA THR A 38 0.51 -10.45 4.22
C THR A 38 -0.80 -10.97 3.65
N VAL A 39 -1.72 -10.07 3.27
CA VAL A 39 -3.09 -10.45 2.89
C VAL A 39 -3.61 -9.70 1.66
N GLY A 40 -3.20 -8.45 1.45
CA GLY A 40 -3.79 -7.56 0.42
C GLY A 40 -3.69 -8.10 -1.00
N PHE A 41 -2.52 -8.62 -1.39
CA PHE A 41 -2.35 -9.19 -2.74
C PHE A 41 -3.26 -10.41 -2.98
N THR A 42 -3.41 -11.26 -1.95
CA THR A 42 -4.16 -12.52 -2.02
C THR A 42 -5.67 -12.29 -2.17
N ILE A 43 -6.21 -11.31 -1.44
CA ILE A 43 -7.64 -10.98 -1.49
C ILE A 43 -8.00 -10.36 -2.84
N SER A 44 -7.08 -9.60 -3.45
CA SER A 44 -7.35 -8.91 -4.72
C SER A 44 -7.13 -9.78 -5.96
N PHE A 45 -6.13 -10.67 -5.93
CA PHE A 45 -5.69 -11.41 -7.13
C PHE A 45 -5.64 -12.94 -6.94
N GLY A 46 -6.04 -13.47 -5.79
CA GLY A 46 -6.20 -14.91 -5.61
C GLY A 46 -7.42 -15.45 -6.36
N GLU A 47 -7.31 -16.69 -6.88
CA GLU A 47 -8.45 -17.38 -7.51
C GLU A 47 -9.53 -17.71 -6.49
N GLY A 48 -10.59 -16.90 -6.45
CA GLY A 48 -11.67 -17.02 -5.47
C GLY A 48 -13.04 -16.68 -6.06
N ASN A 49 -13.91 -16.12 -5.22
CA ASN A 49 -15.24 -15.67 -5.61
C ASN A 49 -15.20 -14.24 -6.18
N LEU A 50 -16.32 -13.80 -6.77
CA LEU A 50 -16.49 -12.46 -7.35
C LEU A 50 -16.16 -11.28 -6.40
N TRP A 51 -16.11 -11.53 -5.08
CA TRP A 51 -15.90 -10.51 -4.04
C TRP A 51 -14.58 -10.66 -3.27
N PHE A 52 -14.01 -11.87 -3.21
CA PHE A 52 -12.81 -12.17 -2.43
C PHE A 52 -11.98 -13.22 -3.14
N GLY A 53 -10.68 -12.97 -3.27
CA GLY A 53 -9.70 -13.96 -3.68
C GLY A 53 -9.47 -15.04 -2.61
N ASN A 54 -8.51 -15.91 -2.87
CA ASN A 54 -8.12 -17.02 -1.99
C ASN A 54 -6.86 -16.70 -1.17
N TRP A 55 -6.47 -17.61 -0.27
CA TRP A 55 -5.33 -17.50 0.64
C TRP A 55 -4.01 -18.05 0.06
N GLU A 56 -4.00 -18.38 -1.23
CA GLU A 56 -2.89 -19.08 -1.89
C GLU A 56 -1.60 -18.24 -1.93
N TYR A 57 -1.73 -16.92 -2.11
CA TYR A 57 -0.58 -16.00 -2.15
C TYR A 57 -0.18 -15.40 -0.79
N THR A 58 -0.65 -15.97 0.33
CA THR A 58 -0.40 -15.41 1.66
C THR A 58 1.09 -15.40 1.98
N PHE A 59 1.56 -14.30 2.56
CA PHE A 59 2.99 -14.08 2.85
C PHE A 59 3.90 -14.19 1.61
N LEU A 60 3.40 -13.87 0.41
CA LEU A 60 4.13 -14.02 -0.87
C LEU A 60 4.48 -15.47 -1.20
N ASN A 61 3.83 -16.47 -0.57
CA ASN A 61 3.95 -17.85 -1.03
C ASN A 61 3.46 -17.93 -2.49
N HIS A 62 4.19 -18.67 -3.32
CA HIS A 62 3.93 -18.79 -4.77
C HIS A 62 4.06 -17.49 -5.59
N VAL A 63 4.51 -16.37 -5.00
CA VAL A 63 4.82 -15.13 -5.75
C VAL A 63 6.29 -15.15 -6.16
N GLY A 64 6.54 -15.65 -7.37
CA GLY A 64 7.89 -15.76 -7.94
C GLY A 64 8.09 -15.00 -9.25
N PHE A 65 9.16 -15.35 -9.96
CA PHE A 65 9.42 -14.88 -11.32
C PHE A 65 8.60 -15.61 -12.40
N ALA A 66 7.82 -16.61 -12.00
CA ALA A 66 6.91 -17.30 -12.89
C ALA A 66 5.79 -16.35 -13.35
N THR A 67 5.44 -16.44 -14.63
CA THR A 67 4.25 -15.84 -15.21
C THR A 67 3.06 -16.74 -14.94
N GLN A 68 1.91 -16.16 -14.61
CA GLN A 68 0.67 -16.91 -14.43
C GLN A 68 -0.31 -16.45 -15.51
N GLU A 69 -0.75 -17.37 -16.35
CA GLU A 69 -1.53 -17.05 -17.56
C GLU A 69 -2.85 -16.31 -17.23
N ASP A 70 -3.48 -16.62 -16.10
CA ASP A 70 -4.77 -16.03 -15.70
C ASP A 70 -4.69 -14.58 -15.21
N ILE A 71 -3.55 -14.19 -14.62
CA ILE A 71 -3.36 -12.88 -13.98
C ILE A 71 -2.45 -11.99 -14.84
N SER A 72 -1.34 -12.53 -15.32
CA SER A 72 -0.40 -11.84 -16.18
C SER A 72 0.40 -12.79 -17.06
N PRO A 73 0.02 -12.96 -18.34
CA PRO A 73 0.70 -13.87 -19.26
C PRO A 73 2.08 -13.37 -19.72
N HIS A 74 2.40 -12.09 -19.52
CA HIS A 74 3.63 -11.48 -20.04
C HIS A 74 4.53 -10.84 -18.97
N ILE A 75 4.07 -10.73 -17.72
CA ILE A 75 4.81 -10.08 -16.64
C ILE A 75 4.93 -11.04 -15.46
N PRO A 76 6.14 -11.19 -14.87
CA PRO A 76 6.31 -11.98 -13.66
C PRO A 76 5.37 -11.52 -12.54
N LEU A 77 4.77 -12.46 -11.83
CA LEU A 77 3.78 -12.16 -10.80
C LEU A 77 4.34 -11.24 -9.71
N ALA A 78 5.63 -11.37 -9.38
CA ALA A 78 6.32 -10.46 -8.45
C ALA A 78 6.35 -9.00 -8.94
N LEU A 79 6.59 -8.75 -10.23
CA LEU A 79 6.58 -7.39 -10.78
C LEU A 79 5.15 -6.82 -10.79
N PHE A 80 4.17 -7.65 -11.14
CA PHE A 80 2.77 -7.24 -11.11
C PHE A 80 2.32 -6.87 -9.69
N MET A 81 2.70 -7.65 -8.69
CA MET A 81 2.43 -7.35 -7.27
C MET A 81 3.05 -6.02 -6.82
N LEU A 82 4.31 -5.77 -7.17
CA LEU A 82 5.00 -4.51 -6.86
C LEU A 82 4.36 -3.31 -7.57
N PHE A 83 3.90 -3.49 -8.81
CA PHE A 83 3.18 -2.46 -9.54
C PHE A 83 1.85 -2.12 -8.87
N GLN A 84 1.08 -3.13 -8.45
CA GLN A 84 -0.20 -2.92 -7.78
C GLN A 84 -0.04 -2.33 -6.36
N MET A 85 1.05 -2.66 -5.67
CA MET A 85 1.40 -2.02 -4.39
C MET A 85 1.51 -0.49 -4.50
N MET A 86 1.92 0.04 -5.66
CA MET A 86 2.00 1.50 -5.88
C MET A 86 0.61 2.16 -5.85
N PHE A 87 -0.42 1.50 -6.39
CA PHE A 87 -1.79 2.03 -6.33
C PHE A 87 -2.33 2.03 -4.91
N CYS A 88 -2.09 0.95 -4.17
CA CYS A 88 -2.50 0.84 -2.77
C CYS A 88 -1.82 1.93 -1.93
N THR A 89 -0.51 2.13 -2.08
CA THR A 89 0.22 3.17 -1.36
C THR A 89 -0.23 4.59 -1.71
N ILE A 90 -0.62 4.87 -2.96
CA ILE A 90 -1.20 6.18 -3.33
C ILE A 90 -2.57 6.40 -2.66
N ALA A 91 -3.44 5.37 -2.65
CA ALA A 91 -4.76 5.48 -2.04
C ALA A 91 -4.67 5.81 -0.53
N ILE A 92 -3.80 5.12 0.21
CA ILE A 92 -3.57 5.43 1.62
C ILE A 92 -2.88 6.78 1.80
N SER A 93 -1.96 7.17 0.91
CA SER A 93 -1.33 8.49 0.97
C SER A 93 -2.37 9.62 0.88
N ILE A 94 -3.35 9.49 -0.02
CA ILE A 94 -4.46 10.46 -0.14
C ILE A 94 -5.33 10.44 1.12
N LEU A 95 -5.65 9.25 1.65
CA LEU A 95 -6.42 9.12 2.89
C LEU A 95 -5.70 9.78 4.07
N SER A 96 -4.41 9.48 4.26
CA SER A 96 -3.57 10.09 5.30
C SER A 96 -3.47 11.61 5.12
N GLY A 97 -3.34 12.09 3.89
CA GLY A 97 -3.30 13.52 3.60
C GLY A 97 -4.61 14.23 3.97
N SER A 98 -5.76 13.57 3.83
CA SER A 98 -7.08 14.13 4.21
C SER A 98 -7.31 14.23 5.72
N ILE A 99 -6.61 13.38 6.49
CA ILE A 99 -6.70 13.28 7.96
C ILE A 99 -5.56 14.04 8.65
N ALA A 100 -4.53 14.44 7.90
CA ALA A 100 -3.43 15.26 8.38
C ALA A 100 -3.96 16.51 9.12
N GLU A 101 -3.36 16.81 10.29
CA GLU A 101 -3.78 17.85 11.26
C GLU A 101 -5.04 17.57 12.09
N LYS A 102 -5.83 16.53 11.80
CA LYS A 102 -7.09 16.25 12.53
C LYS A 102 -7.00 15.11 13.55
N MET A 103 -5.93 14.30 13.55
CA MET A 103 -5.77 13.16 14.47
C MET A 103 -4.42 13.15 15.20
N LYS A 104 -4.44 12.73 16.47
CA LYS A 104 -3.23 12.50 17.30
C LYS A 104 -2.45 11.27 16.79
N PHE A 105 -1.15 11.20 17.06
CA PHE A 105 -0.26 10.11 16.58
C PHE A 105 -0.60 8.72 17.13
N ILE A 106 -1.20 8.62 18.32
CA ILE A 106 -1.51 7.34 18.99
C ILE A 106 -2.71 6.59 18.38
N PRO A 107 -3.83 7.25 18.01
CA PRO A 107 -4.93 6.60 17.28
C PRO A 107 -4.72 6.47 15.76
N TYR A 108 -3.51 6.75 15.25
CA TYR A 108 -3.13 6.63 13.84
C TYR A 108 -2.61 5.21 13.55
#